data_AF-A0A6I9THE9-F1
#
_entry.id   AF-A0A6I9THE9-F1
#
_cell.length_a   1.000
_cell.length_b   1.000
_cell.length_c   1.000
_cell.angle_alpha   90.00
_cell.angle_beta   90.00
_cell.angle_gamma   90.00
#
_symmetry.space_group_name_H-M   'P 1'
#
loop_
_entity.id
_entity.type
_entity.pdbx_description
1 polymer ?
#
loop_
_entity_poly.entity_id
_entity_poly.type
_entity_poly.pdbx_seq_one_letter_code
_entity_poly.pdbx_strand_id
1 'polypeptide(L)'
;MRSSVNAIIKILAIFQLGFRFIFDYIVGRRIFLRGEKMLGCGCFSWSRVSDLMQPESEYFSLPDPIPQWPPGSGFATSRITLGELEVCQITKFQYIWGCNLSKDGKQGVSFYKPIGIPDGFFCLGHYCQSNEKPLRGFVLVAREAAKQQDCCTLKSENMPALQNPVDYSLVWSSHDGIDESFDGCGYFWLPQPPEGYKALGFLVTNKSEKPDLEEVKCVRADLTCTCEACGLIADTHSKSSNIPLLIWGTRPLHRGIYGRGVSVGTFYCSSYWNTREEVNIACLQNLDLNLRAMPNMDQIHALVRHYGPTVFFHPDEVYLPSSVSWFFRNGALLYSRSNSVGQAIDAEGSNLPSGGTNDREYWIDLPCDSARENVKHGNLESAKLYLHIKPALGGTFTDIAMWVFCPFNGPGTLKVGMMNIALSKVGQHVGDWEHFTLRISNFTGELWSIYFSQHSGGEWVDAFDLEFIEGNKAVIYSSKNGHASFPHPGTYIQGSSKLGIGVRNDAARSDHIVDSSRQYEIVAAEYLGDGVVKEPGWLQYMREWGPKIIYDSRKELDKIIKVFPPPVKYSMENICNKLPLELYGEEGPSGPKEKNNWIGDERW
;
A
#
# COMPACT_ATOMS: atom_id res chain seq x y z
N MET A 1 -43.72 17.36 22.19
CA MET A 1 -44.22 17.44 20.79
C MET A 1 -44.00 18.80 20.11
N ARG A 2 -44.04 19.97 20.80
CA ARG A 2 -43.77 21.28 20.15
C ARG A 2 -42.28 21.65 20.00
N SER A 3 -41.34 21.04 20.74
CA SER A 3 -39.89 21.30 20.59
C SER A 3 -39.26 20.61 19.37
N SER A 4 -39.76 19.43 18.98
CA SER A 4 -39.27 18.65 17.84
C SER A 4 -39.63 19.27 16.48
N VAL A 5 -40.77 19.97 16.40
CA VAL A 5 -41.23 20.63 15.16
C VAL A 5 -40.39 21.88 14.87
N ASN A 6 -39.99 22.64 15.89
CA ASN A 6 -39.13 23.82 15.71
C ASN A 6 -37.69 23.45 15.33
N ALA A 7 -37.19 22.29 15.74
CA ALA A 7 -35.90 21.76 15.29
C ALA A 7 -35.93 21.37 13.80
N ILE A 8 -37.02 20.73 13.35
CA ILE A 8 -37.23 20.35 11.94
C ILE A 8 -37.38 21.59 11.04
N ILE A 9 -38.06 22.64 11.51
CA ILE A 9 -38.19 23.90 10.77
C ILE A 9 -36.84 24.64 10.64
N LYS A 10 -35.99 24.62 11.69
CA LYS A 10 -34.62 25.18 11.61
C LYS A 10 -33.73 24.38 10.65
N ILE A 11 -33.87 23.05 10.61
CA ILE A 11 -33.15 22.19 9.67
C ILE A 11 -33.61 22.46 8.23
N LEU A 12 -34.91 22.60 7.98
CA LEU A 12 -35.46 22.95 6.66
C LEU A 12 -35.00 24.34 6.18
N ALA A 13 -34.85 25.31 7.08
CA ALA A 13 -34.32 26.63 6.75
C ALA A 13 -32.83 26.59 6.37
N ILE A 14 -32.01 25.78 7.06
CA ILE A 14 -30.60 25.56 6.74
C ILE A 14 -30.45 24.83 5.40
N PHE A 15 -31.30 23.85 5.12
CA PHE A 15 -31.35 23.15 3.83
C PHE A 15 -31.78 24.07 2.67
N GLN A 16 -32.74 24.97 2.87
CA GLN A 16 -33.12 25.95 1.85
C GLN A 16 -32.01 26.97 1.56
N LEU A 17 -31.29 27.45 2.57
CA LEU A 17 -30.17 28.38 2.41
C LEU A 17 -28.97 27.73 1.71
N GLY A 18 -28.63 26.48 2.07
CA GLY A 18 -27.53 25.73 1.43
C GLY A 18 -27.82 25.41 -0.04
N PHE A 19 -29.06 25.05 -0.38
CA PHE A 19 -29.43 24.77 -1.77
C PHE A 19 -29.46 26.04 -2.63
N ARG A 20 -29.87 27.19 -2.07
CA ARG A 20 -29.82 28.48 -2.78
C ARG A 20 -28.38 28.92 -3.06
N PHE A 21 -27.46 28.73 -2.10
CA PHE A 21 -26.05 29.04 -2.30
C PHE A 21 -25.38 28.15 -3.35
N ILE A 22 -25.69 26.85 -3.37
CA ILE A 22 -25.17 25.91 -4.37
C ILE A 22 -25.78 26.18 -5.76
N PHE A 23 -27.07 26.50 -5.82
CA PHE A 23 -27.75 26.83 -7.07
C PHE A 23 -27.27 28.17 -7.65
N ASP A 24 -27.09 29.21 -6.81
CA ASP A 24 -26.55 30.51 -7.25
C ASP A 24 -25.05 30.44 -7.60
N TYR A 25 -24.27 29.56 -6.94
CA TYR A 25 -22.87 29.29 -7.30
C TYR A 25 -22.74 28.55 -8.65
N ILE A 26 -23.64 27.60 -8.92
CA ILE A 26 -23.66 26.83 -10.18
C ILE A 26 -24.25 27.65 -11.34
N VAL A 27 -25.26 28.49 -11.09
CA VAL A 27 -25.90 29.34 -12.11
C VAL A 27 -25.10 30.62 -12.38
N GLY A 28 -24.50 31.23 -11.35
CA GLY A 28 -23.65 32.43 -11.50
C GLY A 28 -22.39 32.20 -12.35
N ARG A 29 -21.85 30.97 -12.36
CA ARG A 29 -20.71 30.60 -13.21
C ARG A 29 -21.07 30.39 -14.68
N ARG A 30 -22.35 30.30 -15.03
CA ARG A 30 -22.82 30.17 -16.43
C ARG A 30 -23.16 31.50 -17.10
N ILE A 31 -23.19 32.62 -16.36
CA ILE A 31 -23.55 33.94 -16.91
C ILE A 31 -22.33 34.88 -17.05
N PHE A 32 -21.16 34.54 -16.47
CA PHE A 32 -19.94 35.36 -16.56
C PHE A 32 -18.95 34.94 -17.67
N LEU A 33 -19.46 34.40 -18.78
CA LEU A 33 -18.69 34.11 -20.00
C LEU A 33 -19.41 34.70 -21.22
N ARG A 34 -19.46 36.04 -21.33
CA ARG A 34 -19.62 36.78 -22.60
C ARG A 34 -19.53 38.31 -22.39
N GLY A 35 -18.54 38.94 -23.05
CA GLY A 35 -18.31 40.40 -23.15
C GLY A 35 -17.24 40.89 -22.16
N GLU A 36 -16.21 41.67 -22.48
CA GLU A 36 -15.90 42.56 -23.63
C GLU A 36 -14.37 42.75 -23.80
N LYS A 37 -14.02 43.49 -24.86
CA LYS A 37 -12.72 43.66 -25.56
C LYS A 37 -11.69 44.60 -24.90
N MET A 38 -10.43 44.37 -25.30
CA MET A 38 -9.32 45.29 -25.67
C MET A 38 -8.99 46.53 -24.81
N LEU A 39 -7.76 46.58 -24.30
CA LEU A 39 -6.69 47.55 -24.66
C LEU A 39 -5.55 47.47 -23.63
N GLY A 40 -4.30 47.36 -24.10
CA GLY A 40 -3.13 47.47 -23.23
C GLY A 40 -1.89 46.81 -23.80
N CYS A 41 -1.25 47.48 -24.76
CA CYS A 41 0.10 47.15 -25.20
C CYS A 41 1.07 47.39 -24.03
N GLY A 42 1.76 46.34 -23.61
CA GLY A 42 2.83 46.40 -22.63
C GLY A 42 3.80 45.27 -22.92
N CYS A 43 4.91 45.62 -23.57
CA CYS A 43 6.05 44.73 -23.78
C CYS A 43 6.50 44.14 -22.44
N PHE A 44 6.22 42.87 -22.18
CA PHE A 44 6.92 42.11 -21.17
C PHE A 44 7.99 41.28 -21.88
N SER A 45 9.22 41.81 -21.88
CA SER A 45 10.39 40.98 -22.08
C SER A 45 10.44 39.97 -20.94
N TRP A 46 10.30 38.69 -21.26
CA TRP A 46 10.63 37.64 -20.30
C TRP A 46 12.12 37.39 -20.39
N SER A 47 12.80 37.80 -19.33
CA SER A 47 14.17 37.46 -19.02
C SER A 47 14.37 35.95 -19.07
N ARG A 48 15.52 35.55 -19.61
CA ARG A 48 16.07 34.19 -19.62
C ARG A 48 15.77 33.47 -18.29
N VAL A 49 15.15 32.30 -18.37
CA VAL A 49 14.97 31.39 -17.23
C VAL A 49 16.31 30.68 -17.00
N SER A 50 17.24 31.36 -16.35
CA SER A 50 18.57 30.80 -16.02
C SER A 50 18.69 30.32 -14.58
N ASP A 51 17.72 30.58 -13.70
CA ASP A 51 17.83 30.27 -12.27
C ASP A 51 16.57 29.59 -11.73
N LEU A 52 16.28 28.36 -12.19
CA LEU A 52 15.51 27.44 -11.34
C LEU A 52 16.51 26.89 -10.32
N MET A 53 16.44 27.37 -9.08
CA MET A 53 17.23 26.83 -7.97
C MET A 53 17.03 25.31 -7.93
N GLN A 54 18.13 24.56 -7.80
CA GLN A 54 18.06 23.14 -7.49
C GLN A 54 17.09 22.94 -6.33
N PRO A 55 16.10 22.03 -6.43
CA PRO A 55 15.22 21.75 -5.31
C PRO A 55 16.08 21.34 -4.12
N GLU A 56 16.04 22.11 -3.02
CA GLU A 56 16.61 21.66 -1.75
C GLU A 56 15.81 20.44 -1.31
N SER A 57 16.35 19.26 -1.60
CA SER A 57 15.70 18.01 -1.27
C SER A 57 16.00 17.70 0.19
N GLU A 58 15.00 17.86 1.06
CA GLU A 58 15.06 17.34 2.42
C GLU A 58 15.10 15.81 2.36
N TYR A 59 16.13 15.22 2.98
CA TYR A 59 16.22 13.78 3.15
C TYR A 59 15.46 13.38 4.40
N PHE A 60 14.65 12.34 4.29
CA PHE A 60 14.01 11.77 5.47
C PHE A 60 14.99 10.87 6.24
N SER A 61 14.89 10.87 7.56
CA SER A 61 15.50 9.89 8.44
C SER A 61 14.48 9.44 9.48
N LEU A 62 14.51 8.16 9.84
CA LEU A 62 13.70 7.64 10.93
C LEU A 62 14.01 8.37 12.26
N PRO A 63 13.04 8.45 13.19
CA PRO A 63 13.23 9.15 14.46
C PRO A 63 14.45 8.65 15.26
N ASP A 64 14.67 7.34 15.28
CA ASP A 64 15.80 6.70 15.94
C ASP A 64 16.73 6.00 14.94
N PRO A 65 18.04 5.92 15.23
CA PRO A 65 18.99 5.22 14.37
C PRO A 65 18.66 3.72 14.27
N ILE A 66 19.05 3.13 13.14
CA ILE A 66 18.94 1.69 12.92
C ILE A 66 19.95 0.98 13.84
N PRO A 67 19.51 0.01 14.68
CA PRO A 67 20.40 -0.70 15.58
C PRO A 67 21.26 -1.70 14.80
N GLN A 68 22.29 -2.24 15.45
CA GLN A 68 22.96 -3.41 14.93
C GLN A 68 22.04 -4.63 15.08
N TRP A 69 21.67 -5.24 13.96
CA TRP A 69 20.83 -6.43 13.95
C TRP A 69 21.58 -7.66 14.45
N PRO A 70 20.88 -8.65 15.04
CA PRO A 70 21.48 -9.95 15.36
C PRO A 70 22.18 -10.58 14.14
N PRO A 71 23.21 -11.40 14.35
CA PRO A 71 23.96 -12.02 13.27
C PRO A 71 23.08 -12.95 12.42
N GLY A 72 23.39 -13.05 11.13
CA GLY A 72 22.67 -13.87 10.16
C GLY A 72 23.45 -14.08 8.86
N SER A 73 22.81 -14.62 7.83
CA SER A 73 23.46 -15.06 6.59
C SER A 73 23.48 -14.03 5.45
N GLY A 74 22.76 -12.91 5.56
CA GLY A 74 22.65 -11.93 4.48
C GLY A 74 21.76 -10.73 4.73
N PHE A 75 20.83 -10.81 5.69
CA PHE A 75 20.00 -9.67 6.09
C PHE A 75 20.83 -8.50 6.62
N ALA A 76 20.46 -7.29 6.19
CA ALA A 76 21.06 -6.02 6.59
C ALA A 76 22.58 -5.88 6.31
N THR A 77 23.08 -6.52 5.25
CA THR A 77 24.50 -6.48 4.87
C THR A 77 24.84 -5.44 3.79
N SER A 78 23.89 -4.56 3.44
CA SER A 78 23.94 -3.57 2.34
C SER A 78 24.01 -4.15 0.92
N ARG A 79 24.16 -5.47 0.77
CA ARG A 79 24.29 -6.17 -0.51
C ARG A 79 23.45 -7.44 -0.49
N ILE A 80 22.87 -7.79 -1.62
CA ILE A 80 22.07 -9.00 -1.78
C ILE A 80 22.53 -9.74 -3.03
N THR A 81 22.77 -11.03 -2.92
CA THR A 81 23.06 -11.89 -4.08
C THR A 81 21.77 -12.47 -4.62
N LEU A 82 21.49 -12.24 -5.91
CA LEU A 82 20.31 -12.70 -6.63
C LEU A 82 20.59 -13.94 -7.50
N GLY A 83 21.69 -14.64 -7.25
CA GLY A 83 22.24 -15.70 -8.11
C GLY A 83 23.57 -15.24 -8.73
N GLU A 84 23.60 -15.08 -10.05
CA GLU A 84 24.79 -14.59 -10.77
C GLU A 84 25.04 -13.08 -10.60
N LEU A 85 24.09 -12.34 -10.01
CA LEU A 85 24.21 -10.92 -9.74
C LEU A 85 24.28 -10.65 -8.25
N GLU A 86 25.17 -9.75 -7.85
CA GLU A 86 25.12 -9.09 -6.54
C GLU A 86 24.62 -7.65 -6.75
N VAL A 87 23.61 -7.26 -5.97
CA VAL A 87 23.00 -5.94 -6.03
C VAL A 87 23.25 -5.14 -4.76
N CYS A 88 23.31 -3.82 -4.90
CA CYS A 88 23.45 -2.87 -3.80
C CYS A 88 22.42 -1.74 -3.97
N GLN A 89 21.84 -1.30 -2.85
CA GLN A 89 20.85 -0.23 -2.83
C GLN A 89 21.52 1.14 -2.73
N ILE A 90 21.29 2.02 -3.72
CA ILE A 90 21.78 3.41 -3.73
C ILE A 90 20.64 4.36 -3.44
N THR A 91 20.80 5.17 -2.40
CA THR A 91 19.83 6.20 -1.95
C THR A 91 20.36 7.63 -2.11
N LYS A 92 21.56 7.79 -2.67
CA LYS A 92 22.20 9.09 -2.92
C LYS A 92 22.11 9.44 -4.40
N PHE A 93 21.70 10.68 -4.66
CA PHE A 93 21.27 11.11 -5.99
C PHE A 93 21.83 12.48 -6.33
N GLN A 94 22.21 12.66 -7.60
CA GLN A 94 22.53 13.97 -8.17
C GLN A 94 21.40 14.40 -9.10
N TYR A 95 20.86 15.59 -8.87
CA TYR A 95 19.82 16.18 -9.71
C TYR A 95 20.32 16.41 -11.14
N ILE A 96 19.46 16.10 -12.12
CA ILE A 96 19.73 16.31 -13.54
C ILE A 96 18.76 17.34 -14.13
N TRP A 97 17.47 17.09 -13.96
CA TRP A 97 16.39 17.86 -14.59
C TRP A 97 15.08 17.70 -13.82
N GLY A 98 14.11 18.59 -14.04
CA GLY A 98 12.78 18.47 -13.47
C GLY A 98 11.70 19.12 -14.34
N CYS A 99 10.48 18.60 -14.24
CA CYS A 99 9.30 19.10 -14.94
C CYS A 99 8.24 19.60 -13.96
N ASN A 100 7.39 20.52 -14.43
CA ASN A 100 6.29 21.11 -13.65
C ASN A 100 6.73 21.70 -12.30
N LEU A 101 7.96 22.23 -12.25
CA LEU A 101 8.52 22.82 -11.04
C LEU A 101 7.79 24.10 -10.67
N SER A 102 7.30 24.17 -9.44
CA SER A 102 6.81 25.42 -8.84
C SER A 102 7.98 26.40 -8.61
N LYS A 103 7.67 27.67 -8.36
CA LYS A 103 8.70 28.71 -8.11
C LYS A 103 9.60 28.41 -6.90
N ASP A 104 9.09 27.65 -5.93
CA ASP A 104 9.81 27.19 -4.75
C ASP A 104 10.39 25.77 -4.90
N GLY A 105 10.22 25.12 -6.06
CA GLY A 105 10.73 23.78 -6.37
C GLY A 105 10.04 22.63 -5.63
N LYS A 106 9.06 22.90 -4.77
CA LYS A 106 8.37 21.91 -3.91
C LYS A 106 7.28 21.11 -4.62
N GLN A 107 6.86 21.52 -5.80
CA GLN A 107 5.93 20.77 -6.65
C GLN A 107 6.62 20.43 -7.96
N GLY A 108 6.10 19.40 -8.64
CA GLY A 108 6.68 18.88 -9.88
C GLY A 108 7.42 17.57 -9.65
N VAL A 109 8.17 17.14 -10.66
CA VAL A 109 8.91 15.88 -10.66
C VAL A 109 10.35 16.13 -11.03
N SER A 110 11.26 15.54 -10.27
CA SER A 110 12.70 15.65 -10.51
C SER A 110 13.31 14.31 -10.88
N PHE A 111 14.33 14.37 -11.72
CA PHE A 111 15.07 13.23 -12.26
C PHE A 111 16.51 13.32 -11.81
N TYR A 112 17.04 12.17 -11.41
CA TYR A 112 18.32 12.07 -10.74
C TYR A 112 19.14 10.90 -11.27
N LYS A 113 20.47 11.07 -11.27
CA LYS A 113 21.40 9.95 -11.44
C LYS A 113 21.91 9.47 -10.09
N PRO A 114 22.08 8.16 -9.88
CA PRO A 114 22.72 7.66 -8.67
C PRO A 114 24.17 8.12 -8.57
N ILE A 115 24.64 8.39 -7.36
CA ILE A 115 26.02 8.74 -7.06
C ILE A 115 26.55 7.90 -5.89
N GLY A 116 27.88 7.79 -5.80
CA GLY A 116 28.52 6.95 -4.78
C GLY A 116 28.34 5.45 -5.04
N ILE A 117 28.27 5.06 -6.32
CA ILE A 117 28.22 3.65 -6.73
C ILE A 117 29.53 2.97 -6.29
N PRO A 118 29.48 1.85 -5.55
CA PRO A 118 30.69 1.14 -5.11
C PRO A 118 31.50 0.57 -6.28
N ASP A 119 32.82 0.44 -6.10
CA ASP A 119 33.71 -0.08 -7.13
C ASP A 119 33.26 -1.46 -7.65
N GLY A 120 33.21 -1.57 -8.98
CA GLY A 120 32.78 -2.77 -9.70
C GLY A 120 31.27 -2.96 -9.82
N PHE A 121 30.45 -2.09 -9.21
CA PHE A 121 29.01 -2.03 -9.47
C PHE A 121 28.69 -1.07 -10.60
N PHE A 122 27.60 -1.36 -11.31
CA PHE A 122 27.16 -0.59 -12.46
C PHE A 122 25.70 -0.14 -12.32
N CYS A 123 25.42 1.04 -12.87
CA CYS A 123 24.08 1.61 -12.91
C CYS A 123 23.17 0.82 -13.87
N LEU A 124 21.89 0.70 -13.52
CA LEU A 124 20.87 0.04 -14.34
C LEU A 124 19.80 1.02 -14.87
N GLY A 125 19.86 2.28 -14.45
CA GLY A 125 18.93 3.34 -14.83
C GLY A 125 18.87 4.48 -13.82
N HIS A 126 18.17 5.55 -14.18
CA HIS A 126 18.02 6.75 -13.36
C HIS A 126 16.78 6.68 -12.45
N TYR A 127 16.75 7.57 -11.47
CA TYR A 127 15.67 7.70 -10.50
C TYR A 127 14.80 8.93 -10.81
N CYS A 128 13.53 8.88 -10.45
CA CYS A 128 12.67 10.06 -10.41
C CYS A 128 11.69 10.00 -9.25
N GLN A 129 11.26 11.16 -8.78
CA GLN A 129 10.17 11.27 -7.80
C GLN A 129 9.44 12.59 -7.89
N SER A 130 8.23 12.63 -7.32
CA SER A 130 7.54 13.88 -7.00
C SER A 130 8.33 14.68 -5.96
N ASN A 131 8.39 15.99 -6.15
CA ASN A 131 9.01 16.93 -5.21
C ASN A 131 8.09 17.26 -4.03
N GLU A 132 6.82 16.84 -4.08
CA GLU A 132 5.87 17.01 -2.97
C GLU A 132 6.24 16.14 -1.75
N LYS A 133 7.16 15.19 -1.94
CA LYS A 133 7.65 14.26 -0.94
C LYS A 133 9.14 14.47 -0.68
N PRO A 134 9.63 14.24 0.56
CA PRO A 134 11.06 14.17 0.83
C PRO A 134 11.79 13.19 -0.09
N LEU A 135 13.08 13.40 -0.34
CA LEU A 135 13.86 12.49 -1.19
C LEU A 135 14.09 11.17 -0.44
N ARG A 136 13.30 10.16 -0.83
CA ARG A 136 13.27 8.85 -0.19
C ARG A 136 12.96 7.75 -1.20
N GLY A 137 13.94 7.51 -2.07
CA GLY A 137 13.91 6.43 -3.04
C GLY A 137 15.22 5.67 -3.10
N PHE A 138 15.26 4.69 -3.99
CA PHE A 138 16.47 3.95 -4.25
C PHE A 138 16.54 3.56 -5.72
N VAL A 139 17.76 3.30 -6.18
CA VAL A 139 18.01 2.46 -7.34
C VAL A 139 18.94 1.32 -6.98
N LEU A 140 18.72 0.15 -7.58
CA LEU A 140 19.65 -0.96 -7.47
C LEU A 140 20.76 -0.82 -8.51
N VAL A 141 21.99 -0.93 -8.04
CA VAL A 141 23.17 -1.12 -8.88
C VAL A 141 23.60 -2.59 -8.79
N ALA A 142 24.19 -3.12 -9.86
CA ALA A 142 24.53 -4.53 -9.95
C ALA A 142 25.98 -4.76 -10.37
N ARG A 143 26.53 -5.90 -9.95
CA ARG A 143 27.76 -6.49 -10.47
C ARG A 143 27.60 -7.99 -10.62
N GLU A 144 28.52 -8.62 -11.35
CA GLU A 144 28.59 -10.07 -11.38
C GLU A 144 29.02 -10.61 -10.01
N ALA A 145 28.28 -11.59 -9.50
CA ALA A 145 28.64 -12.30 -8.28
C ALA A 145 29.88 -13.16 -8.51
N ALA A 146 30.71 -13.33 -7.48
CA ALA A 146 31.81 -14.28 -7.54
C ALA A 146 31.26 -15.70 -7.75
N LYS A 147 31.78 -16.43 -8.75
CA LYS A 147 31.34 -17.79 -9.06
C LYS A 147 31.41 -18.67 -7.80
N GLN A 148 30.25 -19.06 -7.27
CA GLN A 148 30.20 -20.11 -6.24
C GLN A 148 30.52 -21.45 -6.92
N GLN A 149 31.46 -22.18 -6.32
CA GLN A 149 32.09 -23.36 -6.92
C GLN A 149 31.23 -24.63 -6.82
N ASP A 150 29.91 -24.49 -6.66
CA ASP A 150 28.96 -25.60 -6.50
C ASP A 150 27.58 -25.24 -7.07
N CYS A 151 27.36 -25.51 -8.37
CA CYS A 151 26.15 -26.18 -8.87
C CYS A 151 26.26 -26.35 -10.40
N CYS A 152 25.93 -27.55 -10.85
CA CYS A 152 25.92 -27.97 -12.23
C CYS A 152 24.73 -27.31 -12.99
N THR A 153 24.98 -26.22 -13.71
CA THR A 153 24.09 -25.78 -14.80
C THR A 153 24.89 -25.52 -16.07
N LEU A 154 24.73 -26.47 -16.99
CA LEU A 154 25.17 -26.43 -18.38
C LEU A 154 24.57 -25.21 -19.14
N LYS A 155 25.42 -24.50 -19.90
CA LYS A 155 25.13 -23.68 -21.12
C LYS A 155 25.06 -22.14 -21.09
N SER A 156 25.80 -21.42 -20.24
CA SER A 156 26.06 -19.97 -20.48
C SER A 156 27.52 -19.57 -20.28
N GLU A 157 28.47 -20.39 -20.76
CA GLU A 157 29.90 -20.14 -20.52
C GLU A 157 30.46 -18.93 -21.29
N ASN A 158 29.71 -18.31 -22.23
CA ASN A 158 30.22 -17.26 -23.12
C ASN A 158 29.51 -15.90 -23.04
N MET A 159 28.49 -15.71 -22.21
CA MET A 159 27.80 -14.40 -22.10
C MET A 159 27.84 -13.87 -20.67
N PRO A 160 28.45 -12.67 -20.43
CA PRO A 160 28.45 -12.04 -19.12
C PRO A 160 27.03 -11.74 -18.64
N ALA A 161 26.85 -11.60 -17.33
CA ALA A 161 25.56 -11.25 -16.76
C ALA A 161 25.18 -9.78 -17.06
N LEU A 162 26.19 -8.93 -17.26
CA LEU A 162 26.06 -7.49 -17.54
C LEU A 162 26.82 -7.11 -18.81
N GLN A 163 26.18 -6.33 -19.68
CA GLN A 163 26.78 -5.86 -20.93
C GLN A 163 26.39 -4.41 -21.23
N ASN A 164 27.27 -3.66 -21.92
CA ASN A 164 26.92 -2.31 -22.39
C ASN A 164 25.76 -2.38 -23.40
N PRO A 165 24.86 -1.39 -23.43
CA PRO A 165 23.96 -1.19 -24.55
C PRO A 165 24.74 -0.99 -25.86
N VAL A 166 24.10 -1.29 -26.99
CA VAL A 166 24.69 -1.07 -28.33
C VAL A 166 24.48 0.35 -28.85
N ASP A 167 23.42 1.02 -28.39
CA ASP A 167 23.08 2.41 -28.68
C ASP A 167 22.03 2.91 -27.67
N TYR A 168 21.64 4.18 -27.77
CA TYR A 168 20.49 4.76 -27.08
C TYR A 168 19.47 5.32 -28.07
N SER A 169 18.19 5.06 -27.79
CA SER A 169 17.07 5.68 -28.51
C SER A 169 16.50 6.84 -27.70
N LEU A 170 16.35 8.00 -28.33
CA LEU A 170 15.67 9.15 -27.73
C LEU A 170 14.17 8.88 -27.70
N VAL A 171 13.58 8.84 -26.51
CA VAL A 171 12.15 8.57 -26.32
C VAL A 171 11.34 9.86 -26.18
N TRP A 172 11.90 10.84 -25.48
CA TRP A 172 11.28 12.14 -25.30
C TRP A 172 12.34 13.23 -25.03
N SER A 173 12.04 14.47 -25.41
CA SER A 173 12.84 15.63 -25.01
C SER A 173 11.96 16.85 -24.75
N SER A 174 12.39 17.71 -23.83
CA SER A 174 11.71 18.98 -23.55
C SER A 174 12.12 20.10 -24.51
N HIS A 175 12.94 19.79 -25.52
CA HIS A 175 13.51 20.79 -26.42
C HIS A 175 12.47 21.25 -27.45
N ASP A 176 12.28 22.57 -27.55
CA ASP A 176 11.23 23.17 -28.37
C ASP A 176 11.67 23.50 -29.81
N GLY A 177 12.92 23.20 -30.20
CA GLY A 177 13.43 23.35 -31.58
C GLY A 177 13.67 24.79 -32.04
N ILE A 178 13.44 25.78 -31.18
CA ILE A 178 13.48 27.21 -31.51
C ILE A 178 14.81 27.88 -31.11
N ASP A 179 15.52 27.33 -30.12
CA ASP A 179 16.74 27.91 -29.57
C ASP A 179 17.95 27.01 -29.86
N GLU A 180 19.06 27.58 -30.34
CA GLU A 180 20.29 26.82 -30.65
C GLU A 180 21.05 26.37 -29.38
N SER A 181 20.67 26.88 -28.20
CA SER A 181 21.20 26.37 -26.93
C SER A 181 20.38 25.18 -26.44
N PHE A 182 20.95 23.98 -26.56
CA PHE A 182 20.39 22.73 -26.02
C PHE A 182 20.57 22.57 -24.50
N ASP A 183 21.25 23.53 -23.86
CA ASP A 183 21.57 23.50 -22.43
C ASP A 183 20.32 23.79 -21.57
N GLY A 184 19.97 22.85 -20.69
CA GLY A 184 18.87 22.99 -19.72
C GLY A 184 17.58 22.25 -20.10
N CYS A 185 17.53 21.60 -21.28
CA CYS A 185 16.43 20.70 -21.67
C CYS A 185 16.65 19.29 -21.11
N GLY A 186 15.57 18.59 -20.77
CA GLY A 186 15.60 17.19 -20.36
C GLY A 186 15.48 16.26 -21.57
N TYR A 187 16.39 15.29 -21.69
CA TYR A 187 16.40 14.27 -22.75
C TYR A 187 16.30 12.89 -22.13
N PHE A 188 15.36 12.07 -22.61
CA PHE A 188 15.04 10.75 -22.06
C PHE A 188 15.48 9.67 -23.03
N TRP A 189 16.40 8.82 -22.57
CA TRP A 189 17.06 7.82 -23.40
C TRP A 189 16.72 6.41 -22.93
N LEU A 190 16.35 5.55 -23.87
CA LEU A 190 16.17 4.12 -23.65
C LEU A 190 17.42 3.37 -24.15
N PRO A 191 18.14 2.66 -23.27
CA PRO A 191 19.26 1.81 -23.68
C PRO A 191 18.77 0.73 -24.65
N GLN A 192 19.47 0.56 -25.76
CA GLN A 192 19.21 -0.54 -26.71
C GLN A 192 20.06 -1.75 -26.29
N PRO A 193 19.46 -2.80 -25.71
CA PRO A 193 20.22 -3.95 -25.26
C PRO A 193 20.76 -4.76 -26.45
N PRO A 194 21.95 -5.37 -26.34
CA PRO A 194 22.39 -6.38 -27.29
C PRO A 194 21.47 -7.61 -27.27
N GLU A 195 21.55 -8.44 -28.31
CA GLU A 195 20.77 -9.68 -28.40
C GLU A 195 21.00 -10.57 -27.16
N GLY A 196 19.91 -11.06 -26.56
CA GLY A 196 19.96 -11.85 -25.33
C GLY A 196 19.99 -11.04 -24.03
N TYR A 197 19.91 -9.72 -24.08
CA TYR A 197 19.88 -8.83 -22.90
C TYR A 197 18.61 -7.97 -22.85
N LYS A 198 18.36 -7.35 -21.70
CA LYS A 198 17.25 -6.43 -21.44
C LYS A 198 17.75 -5.17 -20.75
N ALA A 199 17.10 -4.04 -21.05
CA ALA A 199 17.26 -2.80 -20.30
C ALA A 199 16.33 -2.80 -19.08
N LEU A 200 16.73 -2.12 -17.99
CA LEU A 200 15.97 -2.10 -16.73
C LEU A 200 15.50 -0.70 -16.32
N GLY A 201 15.82 0.32 -17.12
CA GLY A 201 15.45 1.68 -16.82
C GLY A 201 15.88 2.63 -17.92
N PHE A 202 15.54 3.89 -17.73
CA PHE A 202 15.83 4.99 -18.64
C PHE A 202 16.94 5.87 -18.07
N LEU A 203 17.62 6.61 -18.94
CA LEU A 203 18.53 7.68 -18.56
C LEU A 203 17.91 9.02 -18.88
N VAL A 204 18.27 10.01 -18.07
CA VAL A 204 17.93 11.41 -18.30
C VAL A 204 19.22 12.20 -18.39
N THR A 205 19.36 13.03 -19.43
CA THR A 205 20.47 13.98 -19.57
C THR A 205 19.93 15.40 -19.69
N ASN A 206 20.78 16.38 -19.38
CA ASN A 206 20.50 17.81 -19.57
C ASN A 206 21.16 18.38 -20.82
N LYS A 207 21.68 17.49 -21.68
CA LYS A 207 22.37 17.78 -22.95
C LYS A 207 21.81 16.88 -24.04
N SER A 208 21.79 17.37 -25.27
CA SER A 208 21.27 16.66 -26.45
C SER A 208 22.17 15.54 -26.97
N GLU A 209 23.43 15.50 -26.55
CA GLU A 209 24.38 14.45 -26.90
C GLU A 209 23.91 13.09 -26.36
N LYS A 210 24.13 12.04 -27.16
CA LYS A 210 23.85 10.67 -26.71
C LYS A 210 24.71 10.33 -25.48
N PRO A 211 24.15 9.63 -24.48
CA PRO A 211 24.94 9.15 -23.34
C PRO A 211 26.05 8.19 -23.78
N ASP A 212 27.10 8.08 -22.96
CA ASP A 212 28.13 7.05 -23.16
C ASP A 212 27.54 5.64 -22.95
N LEU A 213 28.01 4.67 -23.71
CA LEU A 213 27.59 3.27 -23.59
C LEU A 213 28.01 2.64 -22.25
N GLU A 214 28.90 3.28 -21.49
CA GLU A 214 29.30 2.83 -20.16
C GLU A 214 28.43 3.37 -19.01
N GLU A 215 27.53 4.33 -19.28
CA GLU A 215 26.68 4.96 -18.24
C GLU A 215 25.75 3.97 -17.53
N VAL A 216 25.24 2.97 -18.24
CA VAL A 216 24.42 1.88 -17.68
C VAL A 216 24.76 0.53 -18.29
N LYS A 217 24.36 -0.55 -17.62
CA LYS A 217 24.43 -1.92 -18.15
C LYS A 217 23.05 -2.47 -18.45
N CYS A 218 22.97 -3.27 -19.50
CA CYS A 218 21.88 -4.20 -19.76
C CYS A 218 22.18 -5.54 -19.07
N VAL A 219 21.13 -6.27 -18.71
CA VAL A 219 21.24 -7.54 -17.97
C VAL A 219 20.82 -8.69 -18.88
N ARG A 220 21.51 -9.83 -18.77
CA ARG A 220 21.20 -11.05 -19.52
C ARG A 220 19.75 -11.50 -19.25
N ALA A 221 19.02 -11.86 -20.30
CA ALA A 221 17.56 -12.00 -20.24
C ALA A 221 17.06 -13.06 -19.25
N ASP A 222 17.82 -14.13 -19.00
CA ASP A 222 17.52 -15.19 -18.03
C ASP A 222 17.65 -14.76 -16.57
N LEU A 223 18.31 -13.63 -16.30
CA LEU A 223 18.44 -13.00 -14.98
C LEU A 223 17.36 -11.92 -14.74
N THR A 224 16.40 -11.81 -15.64
CA THR A 224 15.34 -10.80 -15.62
C THR A 224 13.96 -11.42 -15.66
N CYS A 225 12.95 -10.68 -15.20
CA CYS A 225 11.54 -11.05 -15.31
C CYS A 225 10.71 -9.92 -15.92
N THR A 226 9.50 -10.27 -16.36
CA THR A 226 8.55 -9.32 -16.93
C THR A 226 8.17 -8.23 -15.91
N CYS A 227 8.17 -6.99 -16.38
CA CYS A 227 7.84 -5.79 -15.63
C CYS A 227 6.49 -5.22 -16.11
N GLU A 228 5.77 -4.55 -15.22
CA GLU A 228 4.62 -3.72 -15.56
C GLU A 228 4.82 -2.28 -15.05
N ALA A 229 4.23 -1.32 -15.75
CA ALA A 229 4.16 0.07 -15.31
C ALA A 229 3.06 0.20 -14.23
N CYS A 230 3.37 0.86 -13.13
CA CYS A 230 2.45 1.05 -12.01
C CYS A 230 2.64 2.41 -11.36
N GLY A 231 1.55 3.02 -10.90
CA GLY A 231 1.59 4.33 -10.23
C GLY A 231 2.09 5.44 -11.16
N LEU A 232 1.16 6.22 -11.70
CA LEU A 232 1.52 7.40 -12.50
C LEU A 232 2.25 8.40 -11.60
N ILE A 233 3.51 8.69 -11.91
CA ILE A 233 4.35 9.65 -11.18
C ILE A 233 4.18 11.04 -11.78
N ALA A 234 4.19 11.14 -13.11
CA ALA A 234 4.08 12.40 -13.82
C ALA A 234 3.24 12.25 -15.10
N ASP A 235 2.42 13.25 -15.36
CA ASP A 235 1.76 13.49 -16.64
C ASP A 235 2.07 14.94 -17.05
N THR A 236 2.87 15.09 -18.09
CA THR A 236 3.27 16.41 -18.60
C THR A 236 3.26 16.42 -20.11
N HIS A 237 3.22 17.60 -20.71
CA HIS A 237 3.29 17.77 -22.15
C HIS A 237 4.54 18.55 -22.53
N SER A 238 5.15 18.21 -23.66
CA SER A 238 6.12 19.11 -24.31
C SER A 238 5.41 20.39 -24.74
N LYS A 239 5.99 21.57 -24.46
CA LYS A 239 5.34 22.86 -24.73
C LYS A 239 5.13 23.14 -26.22
N SER A 240 5.99 22.62 -27.09
CA SER A 240 5.98 22.88 -28.54
C SER A 240 5.31 21.80 -29.38
N SER A 241 5.54 20.52 -29.10
CA SER A 241 5.12 19.40 -29.95
C SER A 241 3.85 18.67 -29.46
N ASN A 242 3.27 19.08 -28.32
CA ASN A 242 2.14 18.42 -27.67
C ASN A 242 2.33 16.91 -27.44
N ILE A 243 3.57 16.42 -27.45
CA ILE A 243 3.88 15.02 -27.16
C ILE A 243 3.78 14.84 -25.64
N PRO A 244 2.86 14.00 -25.15
CA PRO A 244 2.76 13.70 -23.73
C PRO A 244 4.02 12.98 -23.26
N LEU A 245 4.39 13.21 -22.00
CA LEU A 245 5.39 12.48 -21.26
C LEU A 245 4.68 11.88 -20.05
N LEU A 246 4.53 10.56 -20.10
CA LEU A 246 3.96 9.78 -19.01
C LEU A 246 5.09 9.05 -18.31
N ILE A 247 5.24 9.32 -17.02
CA ILE A 247 6.24 8.67 -16.16
C ILE A 247 5.52 7.79 -15.17
N TRP A 248 5.91 6.52 -15.15
CA TRP A 248 5.32 5.50 -14.29
C TRP A 248 6.39 4.89 -13.40
N GLY A 249 6.01 4.46 -12.21
CA GLY A 249 6.80 3.49 -11.46
C GLY A 249 6.82 2.14 -12.16
N THR A 250 7.72 1.26 -11.71
CA THR A 250 7.91 -0.07 -12.29
C THR A 250 7.87 -1.14 -11.22
N ARG A 251 7.20 -2.26 -11.52
CA ARG A 251 7.18 -3.42 -10.63
C ARG A 251 7.12 -4.74 -11.40
N PRO A 252 7.54 -5.86 -10.78
CA PRO A 252 7.37 -7.18 -11.38
C PRO A 252 5.91 -7.55 -11.63
N LEU A 253 5.65 -8.27 -12.71
CA LEU A 253 4.32 -8.79 -13.04
C LEU A 253 3.89 -9.91 -12.08
N HIS A 254 4.80 -10.82 -11.74
CA HIS A 254 4.55 -11.93 -10.80
C HIS A 254 5.05 -11.56 -9.40
N ARG A 255 4.14 -11.61 -8.42
CA ARG A 255 4.30 -11.07 -7.06
C ARG A 255 3.77 -12.05 -6.01
N GLY A 256 3.82 -11.67 -4.72
CA GLY A 256 3.51 -12.53 -3.59
C GLY A 256 4.74 -13.27 -3.05
N ILE A 257 4.52 -14.14 -2.06
CA ILE A 257 5.59 -14.82 -1.32
C ILE A 257 6.47 -15.75 -2.18
N TYR A 258 5.96 -16.18 -3.34
CA TYR A 258 6.71 -16.98 -4.32
C TYR A 258 7.24 -16.15 -5.49
N GLY A 259 6.89 -14.87 -5.56
CA GLY A 259 7.35 -13.94 -6.58
C GLY A 259 8.85 -13.69 -6.45
N ARG A 260 9.58 -13.89 -7.56
CA ARG A 260 11.04 -13.73 -7.61
C ARG A 260 11.49 -12.43 -8.25
N GLY A 261 10.57 -11.63 -8.78
CA GLY A 261 10.92 -10.37 -9.42
C GLY A 261 11.38 -9.32 -8.42
N VAL A 262 12.40 -8.57 -8.78
CA VAL A 262 13.01 -7.49 -7.99
C VAL A 262 12.95 -6.21 -8.80
N SER A 263 12.23 -5.20 -8.29
CA SER A 263 12.24 -3.86 -8.89
C SER A 263 13.58 -3.19 -8.62
N VAL A 264 14.14 -2.56 -9.65
CA VAL A 264 15.41 -1.81 -9.56
C VAL A 264 15.22 -0.38 -9.06
N GLY A 265 13.98 0.08 -8.83
CA GLY A 265 13.70 1.44 -8.37
C GLY A 265 13.80 2.51 -9.47
N THR A 266 13.82 2.11 -10.74
CA THR A 266 13.79 3.01 -11.90
C THR A 266 12.35 3.32 -12.32
N PHE A 267 12.18 4.17 -13.32
CA PHE A 267 10.89 4.55 -13.87
C PHE A 267 10.72 4.08 -15.33
N TYR A 268 9.46 4.03 -15.77
CA TYR A 268 9.09 3.80 -17.17
C TYR A 268 8.62 5.11 -17.81
N CYS A 269 9.15 5.44 -18.97
CA CYS A 269 8.81 6.63 -19.74
C CYS A 269 8.10 6.23 -21.04
N SER A 270 6.96 6.85 -21.32
CA SER A 270 6.24 6.69 -22.58
C SER A 270 5.78 8.04 -23.15
N SER A 271 5.79 8.13 -24.49
CA SER A 271 5.35 9.29 -25.27
C SER A 271 3.95 9.13 -25.88
N TYR A 272 3.23 8.07 -25.52
CA TYR A 272 1.90 7.75 -26.06
C TYR A 272 0.96 7.17 -24.99
N TRP A 273 -0.34 7.39 -25.16
CA TRP A 273 -1.40 6.95 -24.24
C TRP A 273 -1.78 5.46 -24.34
N ASN A 274 -1.08 4.67 -25.15
CA ASN A 274 -1.51 3.31 -25.46
C ASN A 274 -1.17 2.34 -24.31
N THR A 275 -2.18 1.96 -23.55
CA THR A 275 -2.11 1.08 -22.36
C THR A 275 -1.91 -0.41 -22.71
N ARG A 276 -1.47 -0.76 -23.92
CA ARG A 276 -1.43 -2.14 -24.45
C ARG A 276 -0.06 -2.59 -24.96
N GLU A 277 0.94 -1.72 -24.96
CA GLU A 277 2.29 -2.15 -25.34
C GLU A 277 3.01 -2.78 -24.16
N GLU A 278 3.72 -3.88 -24.43
CA GLU A 278 4.63 -4.49 -23.47
C GLU A 278 5.66 -3.46 -23.05
N VAL A 279 5.92 -3.40 -21.74
CA VAL A 279 6.93 -2.51 -21.17
C VAL A 279 8.30 -2.91 -21.73
N ASN A 280 8.98 -2.01 -22.43
CA ASN A 280 10.27 -2.26 -23.09
C ASN A 280 11.47 -2.37 -22.12
N ILE A 281 11.21 -2.51 -20.83
CA ILE A 281 12.21 -2.72 -19.77
C ILE A 281 11.80 -3.92 -18.90
N ALA A 282 12.77 -4.51 -18.22
CA ALA A 282 12.57 -5.66 -17.36
C ALA A 282 12.85 -5.33 -15.87
N CYS A 283 12.38 -6.20 -14.99
CA CYS A 283 12.82 -6.26 -13.59
C CYS A 283 13.93 -7.31 -13.46
N LEU A 284 14.71 -7.25 -12.39
CA LEU A 284 15.64 -8.33 -12.04
C LEU A 284 14.87 -9.55 -11.54
N GLN A 285 15.49 -10.73 -11.61
CA GLN A 285 14.96 -11.95 -11.03
C GLN A 285 15.91 -12.48 -9.96
N ASN A 286 15.37 -12.77 -8.77
CA ASN A 286 16.10 -13.42 -7.71
C ASN A 286 16.12 -14.95 -7.92
N LEU A 287 17.30 -15.48 -8.25
CA LEU A 287 17.56 -16.90 -8.43
C LEU A 287 18.09 -17.57 -7.16
N ASP A 288 18.29 -16.84 -6.05
CA ASP A 288 18.61 -17.43 -4.75
C ASP A 288 17.38 -18.13 -4.15
N LEU A 289 17.36 -19.45 -4.30
CA LEU A 289 16.27 -20.30 -3.78
C LEU A 289 16.17 -20.25 -2.25
N ASN A 290 17.29 -20.02 -1.56
CA ASN A 290 17.35 -20.00 -0.11
C ASN A 290 16.99 -18.64 0.49
N LEU A 291 16.80 -17.61 -0.35
CA LEU A 291 16.47 -16.25 0.09
C LEU A 291 17.36 -15.77 1.24
N ARG A 292 18.69 -15.90 1.12
CA ARG A 292 19.64 -15.69 2.23
C ARG A 292 19.61 -14.29 2.86
N ALA A 293 19.06 -13.32 2.13
CA ALA A 293 18.87 -11.94 2.59
C ALA A 293 17.65 -11.76 3.50
N MET A 294 16.74 -12.74 3.58
CA MET A 294 15.63 -12.69 4.52
C MET A 294 16.13 -12.82 5.97
N PRO A 295 15.45 -12.19 6.94
CA PRO A 295 15.84 -12.25 8.34
C PRO A 295 15.66 -13.65 8.91
N ASN A 296 16.57 -14.10 9.78
CA ASN A 296 16.37 -15.32 10.58
C ASN A 296 15.45 -15.05 11.79
N MET A 297 15.14 -16.07 12.59
CA MET A 297 14.23 -15.94 13.74
C MET A 297 14.65 -14.87 14.76
N ASP A 298 15.93 -14.80 15.10
CA ASP A 298 16.44 -13.80 16.04
C ASP A 298 16.32 -12.37 15.48
N GLN A 299 16.59 -12.21 14.18
CA GLN A 299 16.42 -10.95 13.46
C GLN A 299 14.95 -10.55 13.37
N ILE A 300 14.02 -11.48 13.11
CA ILE A 300 12.57 -11.21 13.11
C ILE A 300 12.14 -10.68 14.48
N HIS A 301 12.55 -11.35 15.57
CA HIS A 301 12.24 -10.87 16.92
C HIS A 301 12.82 -9.48 17.21
N ALA A 302 14.03 -9.19 16.74
CA ALA A 302 14.63 -7.86 16.87
C ALA A 302 13.86 -6.79 16.07
N LEU A 303 13.44 -7.10 14.83
CA LEU A 303 12.65 -6.21 13.99
C LEU A 303 11.29 -5.89 14.64
N VAL A 304 10.59 -6.90 15.15
CA VAL A 304 9.29 -6.71 15.81
C VAL A 304 9.42 -5.90 17.09
N ARG A 305 10.50 -6.11 17.88
CA ARG A 305 10.75 -5.31 19.08
C ARG A 305 11.04 -3.84 18.76
N HIS A 306 11.74 -3.58 17.65
CA HIS A 306 12.18 -2.25 17.26
C HIS A 306 11.11 -1.44 16.52
N TYR A 307 10.37 -2.08 15.61
CA TYR A 307 9.38 -1.42 14.75
C TYR A 307 7.92 -1.72 15.11
N GLY A 308 7.65 -2.69 15.99
CA GLY A 308 6.31 -3.11 16.38
C GLY A 308 5.42 -1.90 16.72
N PRO A 309 4.41 -1.59 15.90
CA PRO A 309 3.56 -0.42 16.11
C PRO A 309 2.71 -0.52 17.37
N THR A 310 2.31 0.64 17.88
CA THR A 310 1.26 0.74 18.91
C THR A 310 -0.08 0.96 18.23
N VAL A 311 -1.04 0.08 18.49
CA VAL A 311 -2.40 0.17 17.96
C VAL A 311 -3.29 0.85 18.99
N PHE A 312 -3.88 1.99 18.64
CA PHE A 312 -4.91 2.67 19.41
C PHE A 312 -6.29 2.27 18.90
N PHE A 313 -7.12 1.74 19.78
CA PHE A 313 -8.56 1.56 19.52
C PHE A 313 -9.29 2.85 19.85
N HIS A 314 -10.38 3.14 19.16
CA HIS A 314 -11.17 4.36 19.40
C HIS A 314 -11.59 4.46 20.89
N PRO A 315 -11.63 5.66 21.52
CA PRO A 315 -11.97 5.81 22.95
C PRO A 315 -13.39 5.33 23.32
N ASP A 316 -14.31 5.35 22.37
CA ASP A 316 -15.66 4.79 22.53
C ASP A 316 -15.77 3.32 22.04
N GLU A 317 -14.65 2.65 21.76
CA GLU A 317 -14.67 1.23 21.36
C GLU A 317 -15.10 0.36 22.54
N VAL A 318 -16.04 -0.54 22.28
CA VAL A 318 -16.53 -1.51 23.27
C VAL A 318 -16.19 -2.94 22.90
N TYR A 319 -15.88 -3.20 21.62
CA TYR A 319 -15.50 -4.50 21.08
C TYR A 319 -13.98 -4.57 20.92
N LEU A 320 -13.28 -4.76 22.03
CA LEU A 320 -11.82 -4.75 22.06
C LEU A 320 -11.24 -6.07 21.52
N PRO A 321 -9.96 -6.08 21.08
CA PRO A 321 -9.31 -7.30 20.61
C PRO A 321 -9.12 -8.32 21.75
N SER A 322 -8.81 -9.56 21.38
CA SER A 322 -8.37 -10.60 22.30
C SER A 322 -7.42 -11.58 21.59
N SER A 323 -6.78 -12.47 22.33
CA SER A 323 -6.18 -13.64 21.68
C SER A 323 -7.27 -14.64 21.25
N VAL A 324 -7.03 -15.32 20.13
CA VAL A 324 -7.84 -16.47 19.68
C VAL A 324 -7.96 -17.53 20.77
N SER A 325 -6.88 -17.80 21.51
CA SER A 325 -6.88 -18.77 22.61
C SER A 325 -7.81 -18.36 23.75
N TRP A 326 -7.83 -17.06 24.10
CA TRP A 326 -8.79 -16.53 25.07
C TRP A 326 -10.22 -16.68 24.55
N PHE A 327 -10.48 -16.32 23.28
CA PHE A 327 -11.80 -16.44 22.68
C PHE A 327 -12.37 -17.87 22.75
N PHE A 328 -11.56 -18.87 22.41
CA PHE A 328 -11.96 -20.28 22.51
C PHE A 328 -12.18 -20.74 23.95
N ARG A 329 -11.27 -20.40 24.87
CA ARG A 329 -11.39 -20.75 26.30
C ARG A 329 -12.60 -20.12 27.00
N ASN A 330 -13.11 -19.00 26.47
CA ASN A 330 -14.26 -18.29 27.03
C ASN A 330 -15.58 -18.69 26.35
N GLY A 331 -15.63 -19.86 25.70
CA GLY A 331 -16.88 -20.50 25.31
C GLY A 331 -17.31 -20.27 23.87
N ALA A 332 -16.40 -19.88 22.96
CA ALA A 332 -16.68 -19.95 21.53
C ALA A 332 -16.96 -21.41 21.12
N LEU A 333 -17.94 -21.60 20.24
CA LEU A 333 -18.46 -22.91 19.85
C LEU A 333 -18.35 -23.11 18.34
N LEU A 334 -18.00 -24.33 17.93
CA LEU A 334 -18.05 -24.79 16.55
C LEU A 334 -19.42 -25.39 16.27
N TYR A 335 -20.09 -24.88 15.24
CA TYR A 335 -21.34 -25.43 14.73
C TYR A 335 -21.11 -26.13 13.39
N SER A 336 -21.99 -27.09 13.09
CA SER A 336 -22.04 -27.70 11.77
C SER A 336 -23.47 -27.66 11.22
N ARG A 337 -23.58 -27.73 9.90
CA ARG A 337 -24.89 -27.78 9.25
C ARG A 337 -25.71 -29.02 9.62
N SER A 338 -25.01 -30.12 9.90
CA SER A 338 -25.60 -31.40 10.29
C SER A 338 -26.00 -31.49 11.77
N ASN A 339 -25.45 -30.61 12.63
CA ASN A 339 -25.68 -30.64 14.06
C ASN A 339 -25.87 -29.22 14.63
N SER A 340 -27.07 -28.96 15.15
CA SER A 340 -27.42 -27.68 15.76
C SER A 340 -26.82 -27.47 17.15
N VAL A 341 -26.15 -28.47 17.73
CA VAL A 341 -25.46 -28.36 19.03
C VAL A 341 -24.01 -27.93 18.81
N GLY A 342 -23.66 -26.76 19.35
CA GLY A 342 -22.30 -26.22 19.30
C GLY A 342 -21.32 -27.08 20.11
N GLN A 343 -20.14 -27.32 19.55
CA GLN A 343 -19.06 -28.08 20.18
C GLN A 343 -17.98 -27.13 20.72
N ALA A 344 -17.43 -27.43 21.89
CA ALA A 344 -16.35 -26.65 22.46
C ALA A 344 -15.10 -26.70 21.56
N ILE A 345 -14.41 -25.58 21.42
CA ILE A 345 -13.18 -25.46 20.62
C ILE A 345 -11.97 -25.54 21.55
N ASP A 346 -10.96 -26.32 21.18
CA ASP A 346 -9.70 -26.38 21.91
C ASP A 346 -8.97 -25.03 21.85
N ALA A 347 -8.14 -24.72 22.85
CA ALA A 347 -7.46 -23.43 22.96
C ALA A 347 -6.57 -23.05 21.75
N GLU A 348 -6.10 -24.03 20.98
CA GLU A 348 -5.31 -23.84 19.75
C GLU A 348 -6.11 -24.12 18.47
N GLY A 349 -7.40 -24.47 18.61
CA GLY A 349 -8.26 -24.87 17.50
C GLY A 349 -7.90 -26.22 16.89
N SER A 350 -7.28 -27.13 17.64
CA SER A 350 -6.85 -28.45 17.16
C SER A 350 -7.99 -29.36 16.69
N ASN A 351 -9.20 -29.14 17.21
CA ASN A 351 -10.40 -29.87 16.84
C ASN A 351 -11.23 -29.18 15.74
N LEU A 352 -10.73 -28.09 15.15
CA LEU A 352 -11.36 -27.43 14.00
C LEU A 352 -11.09 -28.21 12.70
N PRO A 353 -12.05 -28.25 11.76
CA PRO A 353 -11.82 -28.78 10.42
C PRO A 353 -10.66 -28.05 9.72
N SER A 354 -9.59 -28.77 9.42
CA SER A 354 -8.36 -28.21 8.82
C SER A 354 -8.38 -28.24 7.29
N GLY A 355 -7.90 -27.16 6.66
CA GLY A 355 -7.71 -27.04 5.22
C GLY A 355 -9.02 -26.98 4.41
N GLY A 356 -8.90 -27.14 3.09
CA GLY A 356 -10.04 -27.03 2.17
C GLY A 356 -10.35 -25.59 1.78
N THR A 357 -11.58 -25.35 1.34
CA THR A 357 -12.13 -24.04 1.02
C THR A 357 -13.36 -23.78 1.87
N ASN A 358 -13.86 -22.56 1.88
CA ASN A 358 -15.13 -22.28 2.54
C ASN A 358 -16.31 -23.00 1.84
N ASP A 359 -16.69 -24.15 2.41
CA ASP A 359 -17.80 -25.02 2.00
C ASP A 359 -19.13 -24.71 2.72
N ARG A 360 -19.10 -23.77 3.68
CA ARG A 360 -20.22 -23.37 4.54
C ARG A 360 -20.80 -24.50 5.41
N GLU A 361 -20.07 -25.59 5.60
CA GLU A 361 -20.54 -26.71 6.40
C GLU A 361 -20.31 -26.49 7.91
N TYR A 362 -19.38 -25.60 8.27
CA TYR A 362 -19.02 -25.25 9.64
C TYR A 362 -18.93 -23.75 9.83
N TRP A 363 -19.27 -23.27 11.02
CA TRP A 363 -19.02 -21.87 11.44
C TRP A 363 -18.72 -21.81 12.93
N ILE A 364 -17.99 -20.78 13.36
CA ILE A 364 -17.78 -20.47 14.78
C ILE A 364 -18.83 -19.45 15.23
N ASP A 365 -19.38 -19.58 16.44
CA ASP A 365 -20.24 -18.57 17.04
C ASP A 365 -19.86 -18.36 18.52
N LEU A 366 -20.33 -17.25 19.08
CA LEU A 366 -20.19 -16.90 20.48
C LEU A 366 -20.95 -17.91 21.37
N PRO A 367 -20.60 -17.99 22.67
CA PRO A 367 -21.34 -18.82 23.62
C PRO A 367 -22.85 -18.50 23.63
N CYS A 368 -23.65 -19.51 23.92
CA CYS A 368 -25.11 -19.38 24.05
C CYS A 368 -25.58 -18.91 25.44
N ASP A 369 -24.67 -18.79 26.40
CA ASP A 369 -24.97 -18.45 27.79
C ASP A 369 -24.74 -16.95 28.08
N SER A 370 -24.77 -16.59 29.36
CA SER A 370 -24.54 -15.21 29.81
C SER A 370 -23.13 -14.68 29.51
N ALA A 371 -22.16 -15.53 29.14
CA ALA A 371 -20.82 -15.09 28.77
C ALA A 371 -20.78 -14.40 27.40
N ARG A 372 -21.83 -14.56 26.56
CA ARG A 372 -21.89 -14.01 25.19
C ARG A 372 -21.48 -12.54 25.10
N GLU A 373 -22.04 -11.69 25.94
CA GLU A 373 -21.77 -10.24 25.89
C GLU A 373 -20.34 -9.91 26.37
N ASN A 374 -19.81 -10.65 27.35
CA ASN A 374 -18.43 -10.47 27.79
C ASN A 374 -17.44 -10.91 26.70
N VAL A 375 -17.73 -11.99 25.98
CA VAL A 375 -16.87 -12.47 24.88
C VAL A 375 -16.86 -11.46 23.73
N LYS A 376 -17.99 -10.82 23.42
CA LYS A 376 -18.04 -9.76 22.40
C LYS A 376 -17.12 -8.58 22.71
N HIS A 377 -17.07 -8.16 23.97
CA HIS A 377 -16.21 -7.04 24.38
C HIS A 377 -14.71 -7.37 24.33
N GLY A 378 -14.36 -8.65 24.16
CA GLY A 378 -12.99 -9.11 24.09
C GLY A 378 -12.23 -8.95 25.40
N ASN A 379 -10.90 -9.02 25.29
CA ASN A 379 -10.01 -8.94 26.45
C ASN A 379 -8.65 -8.41 26.00
N LEU A 380 -8.49 -7.10 26.16
CA LEU A 380 -7.31 -6.35 25.73
C LEU A 380 -6.01 -6.90 26.34
N GLU A 381 -6.04 -7.36 27.59
CA GLU A 381 -4.87 -7.93 28.27
C GLU A 381 -4.36 -9.24 27.63
N SER A 382 -5.27 -10.04 27.07
CA SER A 382 -4.93 -11.25 26.33
C SER A 382 -4.55 -10.98 24.87
N ALA A 383 -4.80 -9.78 24.35
CA ALA A 383 -4.62 -9.47 22.94
C ALA A 383 -3.15 -9.63 22.54
N LYS A 384 -2.95 -10.28 21.40
CA LYS A 384 -1.63 -10.42 20.76
C LYS A 384 -1.79 -10.36 19.26
N LEU A 385 -0.74 -9.95 18.57
CA LEU A 385 -0.73 -9.89 17.11
C LEU A 385 -0.17 -11.19 16.54
N TYR A 386 -0.78 -11.66 15.46
CA TYR A 386 -0.37 -12.88 14.77
C TYR A 386 0.41 -12.51 13.51
N LEU A 387 1.67 -12.90 13.44
CA LEU A 387 2.62 -12.41 12.44
C LEU A 387 2.82 -13.42 11.32
N HIS A 388 2.70 -12.94 10.09
CA HIS A 388 3.15 -13.64 8.89
C HIS A 388 4.34 -12.88 8.29
N ILE A 389 5.50 -13.54 8.26
CA ILE A 389 6.74 -12.97 7.74
C ILE A 389 6.92 -13.39 6.29
N LYS A 390 6.79 -12.42 5.39
CA LYS A 390 6.66 -12.66 3.95
C LYS A 390 7.88 -12.10 3.22
N PRO A 391 8.49 -12.86 2.30
CA PRO A 391 9.38 -12.26 1.32
C PRO A 391 8.58 -11.34 0.40
N ALA A 392 9.08 -10.13 0.20
CA ALA A 392 8.51 -9.12 -0.69
C ALA A 392 9.55 -8.64 -1.71
N LEU A 393 9.08 -8.25 -2.90
CA LEU A 393 9.94 -7.76 -3.99
C LEU A 393 11.13 -8.70 -4.27
N GLY A 394 10.82 -9.99 -4.45
CA GLY A 394 11.82 -11.02 -4.71
C GLY A 394 12.71 -11.34 -3.51
N GLY A 395 12.28 -11.02 -2.28
CA GLY A 395 13.06 -11.22 -1.06
C GLY A 395 14.12 -10.15 -0.81
N THR A 396 14.06 -9.02 -1.52
CA THR A 396 14.86 -7.82 -1.20
C THR A 396 14.22 -6.96 -0.12
N PHE A 397 12.95 -7.21 0.17
CA PHE A 397 12.21 -6.67 1.31
C PHE A 397 11.55 -7.80 2.09
N THR A 398 11.27 -7.52 3.36
CA THR A 398 10.44 -8.35 4.23
C THR A 398 9.16 -7.59 4.56
N ASP A 399 8.02 -8.20 4.23
CA ASP A 399 6.71 -7.73 4.67
C ASP A 399 6.33 -8.50 5.95
N ILE A 400 6.09 -7.79 7.05
CA ILE A 400 5.61 -8.36 8.32
C ILE A 400 4.13 -8.00 8.45
N ALA A 401 3.25 -8.91 8.04
CA ALA A 401 1.81 -8.75 8.20
C ALA A 401 1.42 -9.09 9.64
N MET A 402 0.82 -8.14 10.35
CA MET A 402 0.44 -8.24 11.75
C MET A 402 -1.08 -8.27 11.86
N TRP A 403 -1.63 -9.44 12.15
CA TRP A 403 -3.07 -9.67 12.26
C TRP A 403 -3.57 -9.43 13.68
N VAL A 404 -4.70 -8.73 13.78
CA VAL A 404 -5.43 -8.43 15.01
C VAL A 404 -6.76 -9.18 14.96
N PHE A 405 -7.11 -9.86 16.05
CA PHE A 405 -8.37 -10.55 16.19
C PHE A 405 -9.29 -9.82 17.18
N CYS A 406 -10.46 -9.38 16.71
CA CYS A 406 -11.55 -8.93 17.57
C CYS A 406 -12.64 -10.01 17.59
N PRO A 407 -13.12 -10.45 18.77
CA PRO A 407 -14.20 -11.43 18.85
C PRO A 407 -15.50 -11.02 18.17
N PHE A 408 -15.72 -9.72 18.00
CA PHE A 408 -16.93 -9.15 17.43
C PHE A 408 -16.64 -7.84 16.70
N ASN A 409 -17.25 -7.66 15.54
CA ASN A 409 -17.34 -6.40 14.81
C ASN A 409 -18.68 -5.74 15.14
N GLY A 410 -18.67 -4.45 15.49
CA GLY A 410 -19.86 -3.70 15.88
C GLY A 410 -20.72 -3.20 14.71
N PRO A 411 -21.86 -2.56 14.98
CA PRO A 411 -22.71 -2.05 13.91
C PRO A 411 -22.09 -0.84 13.20
N GLY A 412 -22.25 -0.78 11.88
CA GLY A 412 -21.71 0.30 11.05
C GLY A 412 -22.45 1.63 11.21
N THR A 413 -21.80 2.73 10.81
CA THR A 413 -22.44 4.04 10.69
C THR A 413 -22.40 4.50 9.24
N LEU A 414 -23.55 4.85 8.66
CA LEU A 414 -23.62 5.40 7.32
C LEU A 414 -23.49 6.93 7.36
N LYS A 415 -22.62 7.50 6.54
CA LYS A 415 -22.54 8.94 6.29
C LYS A 415 -23.19 9.30 4.97
N VAL A 416 -24.02 10.33 4.97
CA VAL A 416 -24.69 10.88 3.79
C VAL A 416 -24.60 12.41 3.83
N GLY A 417 -23.60 12.97 3.16
CA GLY A 417 -23.26 14.39 3.25
C GLY A 417 -22.88 14.77 4.69
N MET A 418 -23.67 15.67 5.30
CA MET A 418 -23.48 16.09 6.70
C MET A 418 -24.21 15.21 7.72
N MET A 419 -25.02 14.24 7.27
CA MET A 419 -25.83 13.39 8.14
C MET A 419 -25.09 12.09 8.46
N ASN A 420 -25.18 11.66 9.73
CA ASN A 420 -24.66 10.37 10.19
C ASN A 420 -25.84 9.53 10.69
N ILE A 421 -25.93 8.29 10.21
CA ILE A 421 -27.00 7.36 10.52
C ILE A 421 -26.35 6.11 11.11
N ALA A 422 -26.43 5.98 12.44
CA ALA A 422 -26.03 4.76 13.11
C ALA A 422 -26.95 3.62 12.66
N LEU A 423 -26.36 2.54 12.15
CA LEU A 423 -27.11 1.34 11.82
C LEU A 423 -27.31 0.53 13.11
N SER A 424 -28.44 -0.15 13.23
CA SER A 424 -28.76 -0.89 14.46
C SER A 424 -28.02 -2.22 14.56
N LYS A 425 -28.08 -3.02 13.49
CA LYS A 425 -27.47 -4.36 13.42
C LYS A 425 -26.67 -4.60 12.14
N VAL A 426 -26.66 -3.63 11.23
CA VAL A 426 -26.02 -3.83 9.93
C VAL A 426 -24.51 -3.63 10.08
N GLY A 427 -23.74 -4.57 9.53
CA GLY A 427 -22.27 -4.55 9.55
C GLY A 427 -21.65 -5.26 10.76
N GLN A 428 -22.44 -5.59 11.80
CA GLN A 428 -21.91 -6.34 12.93
C GLN A 428 -21.78 -7.83 12.57
N HIS A 429 -20.75 -8.50 13.08
CA HIS A 429 -20.59 -9.95 12.92
C HIS A 429 -19.66 -10.53 14.00
N VAL A 430 -19.79 -11.84 14.23
CA VAL A 430 -18.86 -12.58 15.09
C VAL A 430 -17.55 -12.78 14.34
N GLY A 431 -16.44 -12.65 15.08
CA GLY A 431 -15.07 -12.78 14.59
C GLY A 431 -14.70 -11.66 13.64
N ASP A 432 -13.57 -11.02 13.84
CA ASP A 432 -13.09 -9.95 12.99
C ASP A 432 -11.58 -10.01 12.88
N TRP A 433 -11.09 -9.98 11.64
CA TRP A 433 -9.68 -10.15 11.32
C TRP A 433 -9.23 -8.94 10.50
N GLU A 434 -8.48 -8.08 11.17
CA GLU A 434 -7.88 -6.89 10.58
C GLU A 434 -6.36 -7.03 10.60
N HIS A 435 -5.66 -6.33 9.71
CA HIS A 435 -4.20 -6.34 9.70
C HIS A 435 -3.60 -5.04 9.20
N PHE A 436 -2.31 -4.90 9.48
CA PHE A 436 -1.42 -3.94 8.86
C PHE A 436 -0.09 -4.63 8.57
N THR A 437 0.66 -4.13 7.59
CA THR A 437 1.89 -4.80 7.11
C THR A 437 3.05 -3.84 7.07
N LEU A 438 4.12 -4.15 7.80
CA LEU A 438 5.36 -3.37 7.78
C LEU A 438 6.22 -3.84 6.62
N ARG A 439 6.77 -2.92 5.83
CA ARG A 439 7.73 -3.22 4.77
C ARG A 439 9.13 -2.78 5.15
N ILE A 440 10.05 -3.74 5.22
CA ILE A 440 11.41 -3.56 5.72
C ILE A 440 12.42 -3.92 4.63
N SER A 441 13.41 -3.06 4.40
CA SER A 441 14.48 -3.33 3.43
C SER A 441 15.41 -4.42 3.97
N ASN A 442 15.66 -5.48 3.20
CA ASN A 442 16.61 -6.51 3.59
C ASN A 442 18.08 -6.07 3.38
N PHE A 443 18.32 -4.93 2.73
CA PHE A 443 19.66 -4.36 2.61
C PHE A 443 20.14 -3.70 3.91
N THR A 444 19.25 -3.04 4.65
CA THR A 444 19.61 -2.21 5.81
C THR A 444 18.85 -2.59 7.09
N GLY A 445 17.72 -3.30 6.96
CA GLY A 445 16.73 -3.50 8.01
C GLY A 445 15.87 -2.26 8.29
N GLU A 446 15.91 -1.23 7.44
CA GLU A 446 15.11 -0.01 7.61
C GLU A 446 13.62 -0.24 7.31
N LEU A 447 12.73 0.36 8.10
CA LEU A 447 11.29 0.46 7.81
C LEU A 447 11.02 1.51 6.70
N TRP A 448 10.44 1.06 5.59
CA TRP A 448 10.14 1.90 4.42
C TRP A 448 8.71 2.41 4.41
N SER A 449 7.74 1.55 4.73
CA SER A 449 6.33 1.90 4.69
C SER A 449 5.51 0.93 5.54
N ILE A 450 4.27 1.33 5.85
CA ILE A 450 3.28 0.49 6.49
C ILE A 450 2.02 0.47 5.63
N TYR A 451 1.49 -0.72 5.39
CA TYR A 451 0.18 -0.92 4.80
C TYR A 451 -0.89 -0.88 5.88
N PHE A 452 -1.92 -0.07 5.66
CA PHE A 452 -3.07 0.06 6.54
C PHE A 452 -4.29 -0.57 5.86
N SER A 453 -4.75 -1.73 6.34
CA SER A 453 -5.94 -2.38 5.78
C SER A 453 -7.20 -1.61 6.16
N GLN A 454 -8.02 -1.34 5.15
CA GLN A 454 -9.27 -0.58 5.24
C GLN A 454 -10.39 -1.40 4.59
N HIS A 455 -10.76 -2.52 5.23
CA HIS A 455 -11.77 -3.46 4.77
C HIS A 455 -11.39 -4.12 3.42
N SER A 456 -12.11 -3.80 2.34
CA SER A 456 -11.92 -4.41 1.02
C SER A 456 -10.64 -3.97 0.29
N GLY A 457 -9.84 -3.08 0.90
CA GLY A 457 -8.60 -2.54 0.37
C GLY A 457 -7.70 -2.01 1.49
N GLY A 458 -6.92 -0.98 1.18
CA GLY A 458 -6.01 -0.34 2.13
C GLY A 458 -5.04 0.58 1.40
N GLU A 459 -4.07 1.09 2.14
CA GLU A 459 -3.13 2.09 1.63
C GLU A 459 -1.72 1.84 2.19
N TRP A 460 -0.72 1.93 1.31
CA TRP A 460 0.67 2.00 1.72
C TRP A 460 1.03 3.45 2.06
N VAL A 461 1.49 3.67 3.29
CA VAL A 461 1.96 4.97 3.76
C VAL A 461 3.46 4.91 3.96
N ASP A 462 4.18 5.82 3.31
CA ASP A 462 5.63 5.92 3.41
C ASP A 462 6.04 6.32 4.83
N ALA A 463 7.18 5.84 5.32
CA ALA A 463 7.56 6.07 6.71
C ALA A 463 7.84 7.54 7.09
N PHE A 464 7.86 8.48 6.14
CA PHE A 464 7.94 9.92 6.44
C PHE A 464 6.59 10.56 6.73
N ASP A 465 5.49 9.92 6.31
CA ASP A 465 4.12 10.34 6.59
C ASP A 465 3.54 9.59 7.82
N LEU A 466 4.31 8.72 8.46
CA LEU A 466 3.88 7.99 9.65
C LEU A 466 4.01 8.84 10.92
N GLU A 467 3.09 8.62 11.85
CA GLU A 467 3.24 9.06 13.24
C GLU A 467 4.06 8.04 14.04
N PHE A 468 5.00 8.52 14.85
CA PHE A 468 5.82 7.71 15.74
C PHE A 468 5.58 8.12 17.20
N ILE A 469 5.51 7.15 18.11
CA ILE A 469 5.27 7.41 19.53
C ILE A 469 6.53 7.33 20.38
N GLU A 470 7.36 6.32 20.15
CA GLU A 470 8.60 6.07 20.86
C GLU A 470 9.59 5.42 19.90
N GLY A 471 10.74 6.07 19.71
CA GLY A 471 11.73 5.67 18.72
C GLY A 471 11.12 5.42 17.35
N ASN A 472 11.39 4.24 16.78
CA ASN A 472 10.88 3.86 15.47
C ASN A 472 9.56 3.09 15.49
N LYS A 473 8.82 3.11 16.60
CA LYS A 473 7.50 2.48 16.69
C LYS A 473 6.44 3.43 16.15
N ALA A 474 5.87 3.03 15.02
CA ALA A 474 4.77 3.76 14.38
C ALA A 474 3.47 3.63 15.19
N VAL A 475 2.51 4.48 14.86
CA VAL A 475 1.17 4.48 15.42
C VAL A 475 0.17 3.93 14.39
N ILE A 476 -0.74 3.07 14.84
CA ILE A 476 -1.89 2.59 14.08
C ILE A 476 -3.15 3.02 14.80
N TYR A 477 -4.10 3.62 14.11
CA TYR A 477 -5.42 3.93 14.66
C TYR A 477 -6.46 2.96 14.10
N SER A 478 -7.08 2.17 14.97
CA SER A 478 -8.16 1.25 14.64
C SER A 478 -9.51 1.96 14.76
N SER A 479 -10.34 1.86 13.72
CA SER A 479 -11.63 2.54 13.68
C SER A 479 -12.65 1.91 14.61
N LYS A 480 -13.56 2.75 15.12
CA LYS A 480 -14.67 2.30 15.96
C LYS A 480 -15.54 1.25 15.25
N ASN A 481 -15.91 0.19 15.96
CA ASN A 481 -16.72 -0.97 15.59
C ASN A 481 -16.10 -1.88 14.53
N GLY A 482 -15.63 -1.30 13.42
CA GLY A 482 -15.17 -2.03 12.23
C GLY A 482 -13.66 -2.25 12.17
N HIS A 483 -12.89 -1.74 13.14
CA HIS A 483 -11.48 -2.00 13.38
C HIS A 483 -10.46 -1.74 12.26
N ALA A 484 -10.89 -1.25 11.10
CA ALA A 484 -10.01 -0.84 10.00
C ALA A 484 -8.89 0.09 10.47
N SER A 485 -7.71 -0.09 9.89
CA SER A 485 -6.48 0.58 10.30
C SER A 485 -6.25 1.87 9.52
N PHE A 486 -5.82 2.93 10.22
CA PHE A 486 -5.50 4.24 9.64
C PHE A 486 -4.20 4.82 10.21
N PRO A 487 -3.44 5.59 9.42
CA PRO A 487 -2.16 6.20 9.85
C PRO A 487 -2.35 7.40 10.78
N HIS A 488 -3.51 8.06 10.73
CA HIS A 488 -3.80 9.29 11.47
C HIS A 488 -5.18 9.21 12.14
N PRO A 489 -5.42 10.00 13.20
CA PRO A 489 -6.76 10.13 13.74
C PRO A 489 -7.64 10.94 12.78
N GLY A 490 -8.91 10.57 12.65
CA GLY A 490 -9.84 11.25 11.77
C GLY A 490 -11.13 10.49 11.51
N THR A 491 -11.97 11.08 10.67
CA THR A 491 -13.18 10.46 10.14
C THR A 491 -12.96 10.10 8.68
N TYR A 492 -12.94 8.81 8.40
CA TYR A 492 -12.75 8.23 7.07
C TYR A 492 -14.08 7.73 6.51
N ILE A 493 -14.24 7.76 5.19
CA ILE A 493 -15.45 7.31 4.50
C ILE A 493 -15.08 6.27 3.46
N GLN A 494 -15.59 5.06 3.63
CA GLN A 494 -15.52 4.00 2.63
C GLN A 494 -16.71 4.15 1.68
N GLY A 495 -16.49 4.76 0.52
CA GLY A 495 -17.52 5.05 -0.46
C GLY A 495 -17.16 6.25 -1.34
N SER A 496 -18.16 7.00 -1.79
CA SER A 496 -17.92 8.20 -2.59
C SER A 496 -17.55 9.38 -1.69
N SER A 497 -16.25 9.62 -1.52
CA SER A 497 -15.72 10.79 -0.83
C SER A 497 -16.24 12.11 -1.43
N LYS A 498 -16.31 12.20 -2.77
CA LYS A 498 -16.84 13.38 -3.49
C LYS A 498 -18.30 13.71 -3.13
N LEU A 499 -19.11 12.69 -2.88
CA LEU A 499 -20.52 12.87 -2.49
C LEU A 499 -20.70 12.90 -0.97
N GLY A 500 -19.65 12.58 -0.19
CA GLY A 500 -19.72 12.41 1.25
C GLY A 500 -20.60 11.23 1.67
N ILE A 501 -20.61 10.15 0.87
CA ILE A 501 -21.55 9.04 1.03
C ILE A 501 -20.78 7.72 1.15
N GLY A 502 -20.95 7.02 2.28
CA GLY A 502 -20.28 5.75 2.51
C GLY A 502 -20.30 5.30 3.97
N VAL A 503 -19.67 4.17 4.27
CA VAL A 503 -19.48 3.70 5.65
C VAL A 503 -18.47 4.61 6.34
N ARG A 504 -18.86 5.14 7.50
CA ARG A 504 -18.06 6.03 8.32
C ARG A 504 -17.17 5.21 9.25
N ASN A 505 -15.88 5.49 9.21
CA ASN A 505 -14.88 4.94 10.12
C ASN A 505 -14.31 6.10 10.94
N ASP A 506 -14.47 6.07 12.26
CA ASP A 506 -13.90 7.06 13.17
C ASP A 506 -12.70 6.46 13.89
N ALA A 507 -11.53 7.07 13.72
CA ALA A 507 -10.27 6.66 14.30
C ALA A 507 -9.75 7.78 15.21
N ALA A 508 -9.39 7.45 16.45
CA ALA A 508 -8.91 8.43 17.41
C ALA A 508 -8.01 7.78 18.46
N ARG A 509 -7.13 8.59 19.06
CA ARG A 509 -6.25 8.18 20.14
C ARG A 509 -7.04 7.90 21.43
N SER A 510 -6.63 6.89 22.19
CA SER A 510 -7.22 6.53 23.48
C SER A 510 -6.19 5.87 24.41
N ASP A 511 -6.64 5.40 25.57
CA ASP A 511 -5.87 4.54 26.47
C ASP A 511 -6.04 3.03 26.16
N HIS A 512 -6.85 2.68 25.15
CA HIS A 512 -7.07 1.31 24.71
C HIS A 512 -6.00 0.95 23.68
N ILE A 513 -4.89 0.39 24.17
CA ILE A 513 -3.69 0.14 23.37
C ILE A 513 -3.32 -1.33 23.30
N VAL A 514 -2.81 -1.74 22.15
CA VAL A 514 -2.05 -2.98 21.99
C VAL A 514 -0.66 -2.64 21.44
N ASP A 515 0.38 -3.03 22.19
CA ASP A 515 1.76 -2.89 21.76
C ASP A 515 2.23 -4.19 21.09
N SER A 516 2.30 -4.17 19.75
CA SER A 516 2.69 -5.32 18.96
C SER A 516 4.15 -5.77 19.17
N SER A 517 4.99 -4.91 19.76
CA SER A 517 6.38 -5.26 20.09
C SER A 517 6.50 -6.16 21.34
N ARG A 518 5.44 -6.27 22.15
CA ARG A 518 5.44 -6.97 23.45
C ARG A 518 4.74 -8.32 23.42
N GLN A 519 3.56 -8.39 22.80
CA GLN A 519 2.75 -9.60 22.75
C GLN A 519 2.39 -9.94 21.31
N TYR A 520 3.05 -10.98 20.79
CA TYR A 520 2.84 -11.47 19.43
C TYR A 520 3.13 -12.96 19.32
N GLU A 521 2.68 -13.55 18.24
CA GLU A 521 2.96 -14.94 17.86
C GLU A 521 3.29 -14.99 16.37
N ILE A 522 4.45 -15.54 16.02
CA ILE A 522 4.82 -15.77 14.62
C ILE A 522 4.09 -17.04 14.20
N VAL A 523 3.16 -16.91 13.25
CA VAL A 523 2.30 -18.01 12.83
C VAL A 523 2.64 -18.55 11.44
N ALA A 524 3.41 -17.79 10.65
CA ALA A 524 3.93 -18.26 9.36
C ALA A 524 5.22 -17.51 8.97
N ALA A 525 6.18 -18.24 8.41
CA ALA A 525 7.38 -17.72 7.77
C ALA A 525 7.97 -18.81 6.85
N GLU A 526 7.32 -19.03 5.71
CA GLU A 526 7.54 -20.20 4.85
C GLU A 526 8.99 -20.34 4.37
N TYR A 527 9.70 -19.22 4.17
CA TYR A 527 11.09 -19.20 3.71
C TYR A 527 12.10 -19.76 4.74
N LEU A 528 11.74 -19.86 6.02
CA LEU A 528 12.61 -20.46 7.04
C LEU A 528 12.64 -21.99 6.95
N GLY A 529 11.72 -22.60 6.19
CA GLY A 529 11.61 -24.04 6.01
C GLY A 529 10.59 -24.69 6.94
N ASP A 530 10.18 -25.90 6.55
CA ASP A 530 9.12 -26.65 7.21
C ASP A 530 9.47 -26.96 8.68
N GLY A 531 8.52 -26.70 9.58
CA GLY A 531 8.64 -27.00 11.01
C GLY A 531 9.41 -25.98 11.85
N VAL A 532 9.97 -24.92 11.25
CA VAL A 532 10.62 -23.83 12.02
C VAL A 532 9.59 -22.97 12.73
N VAL A 533 8.50 -22.61 12.05
CA VAL A 533 7.34 -21.94 12.65
C VAL A 533 6.23 -22.95 12.86
N LYS A 534 5.73 -23.04 14.09
CA LYS A 534 4.60 -23.90 14.42
C LYS A 534 3.31 -23.16 14.13
N GLU A 535 2.62 -23.55 13.06
CA GLU A 535 1.30 -23.01 12.76
C GLU A 535 0.26 -23.49 13.80
N PRO A 536 -0.57 -22.60 14.34
CA PRO A 536 -1.66 -23.00 15.22
C PRO A 536 -2.81 -23.62 14.43
N GLY A 537 -3.56 -24.54 15.06
CA GLY A 537 -4.61 -25.32 14.39
C GLY A 537 -5.73 -24.47 13.79
N TRP A 538 -6.11 -23.40 14.49
CA TRP A 538 -7.11 -22.45 14.00
C TRP A 538 -6.72 -21.72 12.71
N LEU A 539 -5.42 -21.58 12.42
CA LEU A 539 -4.99 -20.92 11.18
C LEU A 539 -5.36 -21.73 9.94
N GLN A 540 -5.56 -23.04 10.11
CA GLN A 540 -5.98 -23.96 9.06
C GLN A 540 -7.51 -24.02 8.89
N TYR A 541 -8.28 -23.25 9.66
CA TYR A 541 -9.73 -23.23 9.56
C TYR A 541 -10.22 -22.26 8.47
N MET A 542 -10.55 -22.81 7.30
CA MET A 542 -10.93 -22.07 6.08
C MET A 542 -12.44 -21.82 5.92
N ARG A 543 -13.18 -21.70 7.03
CA ARG A 543 -14.65 -21.45 7.03
C ARG A 543 -14.97 -20.20 7.84
N GLU A 544 -16.25 -19.86 7.97
CA GLU A 544 -16.70 -18.64 8.62
C GLU A 544 -16.40 -18.62 10.13
N TRP A 545 -15.87 -17.47 10.58
CA TRP A 545 -15.70 -17.11 11.98
C TRP A 545 -16.95 -16.44 12.57
N GLY A 546 -18.13 -16.73 12.03
CA GLY A 546 -19.39 -16.19 12.51
C GLY A 546 -20.58 -16.81 11.78
N PRO A 547 -21.79 -16.78 12.37
CA PRO A 547 -22.98 -17.26 11.71
C PRO A 547 -23.37 -16.36 10.55
N LYS A 548 -24.05 -16.93 9.55
CA LYS A 548 -24.70 -16.16 8.48
C LYS A 548 -26.11 -15.76 8.90
N ILE A 549 -26.34 -14.47 9.11
CA ILE A 549 -27.65 -13.89 9.43
C ILE A 549 -28.09 -12.99 8.27
N ILE A 550 -29.10 -13.42 7.53
CA ILE A 550 -29.65 -12.60 6.45
C ILE A 550 -30.69 -11.65 7.03
N TYR A 551 -30.43 -10.34 6.90
CA TYR A 551 -31.42 -9.32 7.20
C TYR A 551 -32.32 -9.07 6.00
N ASP A 552 -33.55 -8.63 6.27
CA ASP A 552 -34.26 -7.78 5.31
C ASP A 552 -33.67 -6.36 5.42
N SER A 553 -32.38 -6.25 5.10
CA SER A 553 -31.57 -5.03 5.11
C SER A 553 -32.19 -3.94 4.25
N ARG A 554 -32.92 -4.35 3.20
CA ARG A 554 -33.78 -3.47 2.39
C ARG A 554 -34.88 -2.82 3.23
N LYS A 555 -35.56 -3.51 4.16
CA LYS A 555 -36.55 -2.87 5.05
C LYS A 555 -35.94 -1.83 6.00
N GLU A 556 -34.76 -2.09 6.56
CA GLU A 556 -34.10 -1.10 7.45
C GLU A 556 -33.58 0.11 6.67
N LEU A 557 -32.96 -0.12 5.49
CA LEU A 557 -32.56 0.95 4.59
C LEU A 557 -33.77 1.70 4.03
N ASP A 558 -34.88 1.03 3.70
CA ASP A 558 -36.11 1.65 3.22
C ASP A 558 -36.76 2.54 4.29
N LYS A 559 -36.69 2.16 5.58
CA LYS A 559 -37.13 3.03 6.69
C LYS A 559 -36.31 4.32 6.71
N ILE A 560 -35.00 4.22 6.49
CA ILE A 560 -34.09 5.37 6.45
C ILE A 560 -34.34 6.23 5.20
N ILE A 561 -34.45 5.62 4.01
CA ILE A 561 -34.73 6.28 2.73
C ILE A 561 -36.04 7.09 2.78
N LYS A 562 -37.07 6.58 3.48
CA LYS A 562 -38.36 7.26 3.64
C LYS A 562 -38.29 8.58 4.41
N VAL A 563 -37.21 8.84 5.14
CA VAL A 563 -37.01 10.08 5.91
C VAL A 563 -36.54 11.24 5.01
N PHE A 564 -36.04 10.95 3.81
CA PHE A 564 -35.43 11.95 2.93
C PHE A 564 -36.43 12.62 1.96
N PRO A 565 -36.24 13.90 1.61
CA PRO A 565 -37.03 14.59 0.58
C PRO A 565 -36.90 13.89 -0.80
N PRO A 566 -37.92 13.98 -1.68
CA PRO A 566 -37.96 13.26 -2.96
C PRO A 566 -36.67 13.31 -3.83
N PRO A 567 -36.00 14.46 -4.05
CA PRO A 567 -34.78 14.48 -4.87
C PRO A 567 -33.59 13.74 -4.22
N VAL A 568 -33.52 13.69 -2.89
CA VAL A 568 -32.50 12.95 -2.14
C VAL A 568 -32.84 11.46 -2.09
N LYS A 569 -34.13 11.14 -1.99
CA LYS A 569 -34.65 9.77 -1.98
C LYS A 569 -34.25 8.97 -3.23
N TYR A 570 -34.47 9.54 -4.42
CA TYR A 570 -34.07 8.90 -5.69
C TYR A 570 -32.54 8.72 -5.81
N SER A 571 -31.77 9.65 -5.25
CA SER A 571 -30.31 9.53 -5.19
C SER A 571 -29.89 8.42 -4.23
N MET A 572 -30.56 8.30 -3.07
CA MET A 572 -30.27 7.30 -2.05
C MET A 572 -30.66 5.87 -2.43
N GLU A 573 -31.76 5.66 -3.15
CA GLU A 573 -32.11 4.34 -3.69
C GLU A 573 -31.01 3.84 -4.64
N ASN A 574 -30.42 4.73 -5.44
CA ASN A 574 -29.32 4.41 -6.35
C ASN A 574 -27.97 4.19 -5.63
N ILE A 575 -27.79 4.83 -4.46
CA ILE A 575 -26.63 4.64 -3.57
C ILE A 575 -26.75 3.34 -2.78
N CYS A 576 -27.94 3.00 -2.30
CA CYS A 576 -28.17 1.76 -1.56
C CYS A 576 -27.78 0.57 -2.44
N ASN A 577 -28.13 0.57 -3.73
CA ASN A 577 -27.69 -0.45 -4.68
C ASN A 577 -26.16 -0.50 -4.93
N LYS A 578 -25.40 0.47 -4.41
CA LYS A 578 -23.92 0.55 -4.47
C LYS A 578 -23.25 0.37 -3.11
N LEU A 579 -24.03 0.10 -2.06
CA LEU A 579 -23.49 -0.21 -0.74
C LEU A 579 -22.78 -1.58 -0.78
N PRO A 580 -21.68 -1.75 -0.01
CA PRO A 580 -21.01 -3.04 0.12
C PRO A 580 -21.97 -4.18 0.48
N LEU A 581 -21.74 -5.38 -0.06
CA LEU A 581 -22.58 -6.57 0.21
C LEU A 581 -22.61 -6.93 1.71
N GLU A 582 -21.55 -6.56 2.42
CA GLU A 582 -21.34 -6.64 3.87
C GLU A 582 -22.42 -5.90 4.67
N LEU A 583 -23.15 -4.96 4.05
CA LEU A 583 -24.26 -4.24 4.69
C LEU A 583 -25.63 -4.93 4.50
N TYR A 584 -25.69 -6.07 3.82
CA TYR A 584 -26.95 -6.76 3.55
C TYR A 584 -27.26 -7.95 4.47
N GLY A 585 -26.32 -8.36 5.31
CA GLY A 585 -26.45 -9.42 6.33
C GLY A 585 -25.27 -9.40 7.30
N GLU A 586 -25.30 -10.25 8.32
CA GLU A 586 -24.12 -10.61 9.11
C GLU A 586 -23.54 -11.89 8.52
N GLU A 587 -22.24 -11.90 8.25
CA GLU A 587 -21.51 -13.10 7.89
C GLU A 587 -20.10 -12.91 8.44
N GLY A 588 -19.69 -13.76 9.38
CA GLY A 588 -18.33 -13.69 9.92
C GLY A 588 -17.31 -13.93 8.81
N PRO A 589 -16.13 -13.28 8.87
CA PRO A 589 -15.11 -13.44 7.86
C PRO A 589 -14.53 -14.85 7.90
N SER A 590 -13.90 -15.26 6.80
CA SER A 590 -12.93 -16.36 6.86
C SER A 590 -11.64 -15.91 7.55
N GLY A 591 -10.88 -16.88 8.05
CA GLY A 591 -9.59 -16.63 8.71
C GLY A 591 -8.53 -16.04 7.76
N PRO A 592 -7.37 -15.62 8.31
CA PRO A 592 -6.33 -14.93 7.55
C PRO A 592 -5.84 -15.66 6.28
N LYS A 593 -5.74 -17.00 6.30
CA LYS A 593 -5.23 -17.79 5.17
C LYS A 593 -6.12 -17.78 3.92
N GLU A 594 -7.41 -17.47 4.05
CA GLU A 594 -8.33 -17.33 2.92
C GLU A 594 -8.22 -15.95 2.25
N LYS A 595 -7.51 -15.00 2.87
CA LYS A 595 -7.31 -13.68 2.31
C LYS A 595 -6.28 -13.77 1.18
N ASN A 596 -6.57 -13.14 0.04
CA ASN A 596 -5.72 -13.22 -1.15
C ASN A 596 -4.31 -12.64 -0.93
N ASN A 597 -4.17 -11.70 0.02
CA ASN A 597 -2.90 -11.12 0.44
C ASN A 597 -2.13 -12.02 1.43
N TRP A 598 -2.64 -13.18 1.84
CA TRP A 598 -1.83 -14.14 2.59
C TRP A 598 -0.64 -14.61 1.75
N ILE A 599 -0.93 -15.13 0.54
CA ILE A 599 0.09 -15.54 -0.43
C ILE A 599 0.50 -14.35 -1.33
N GLY A 600 -0.46 -13.50 -1.72
CA GLY A 600 -0.22 -12.35 -2.59
C GLY A 600 0.36 -11.13 -1.88
N ASP A 601 0.54 -10.05 -2.62
CA ASP A 601 0.88 -8.74 -2.05
C ASP A 601 -0.36 -8.06 -1.45
N GLU A 602 -0.13 -7.04 -0.62
CA GLU A 602 -1.19 -6.13 -0.19
C GLU A 602 -1.84 -5.41 -1.38
N ARG A 603 -3.13 -5.08 -1.24
CA ARG A 603 -3.90 -4.43 -2.31
C ARG A 603 -3.48 -2.97 -2.44
N TRP A 604 -3.19 -2.54 -3.67
CA TRP A 604 -2.82 -1.16 -4.02
C TRP A 604 -4.04 -0.31 -4.37
#